data_AF-A0A947BQ26-F1
#
_entry.id   AF-A0A947BQ26-F1
#
_cell.length_a   1.000
_cell.length_b   1.000
_cell.length_c   1.000
_cell.angle_alpha   90.00
_cell.angle_beta   90.00
_cell.angle_gamma   90.00
#
_symmetry.space_group_name_H-M   'P 1'
#
loop_
_entity.id
_entity.type
_entity.pdbx_description
1 polymer ?
#
loop_
_entity_poly.entity_id
_entity_poly.type
_entity_poly.pdbx_seq_one_letter_code
_entity_poly.pdbx_strand_id
1 'polypeptide(L)'
;LLLGLSDEPVEHENLLIMDKGPDSVGILIDDLPLPFDMSKGAEISQIPELPAGLSNCISDAYTVDDVIWLGFKHKDFFHSVMDSVASN
;
A
#
# COMPACT_ATOMS: atom_id res chain seq x y z
N LEU A 1 -6.03 -6.71 -11.00
CA LEU A 1 -6.62 -6.60 -9.65
C LEU A 1 -5.99 -5.43 -8.89
N LEU A 2 -6.81 -4.53 -8.32
CA LEU A 2 -6.54 -3.38 -7.43
C LEU A 2 -5.29 -2.48 -7.65
N LEU A 3 -4.10 -3.05 -7.80
CA LEU A 3 -2.84 -2.35 -8.04
C LEU A 3 -2.27 -2.57 -9.45
N GLY A 4 -2.85 -3.49 -10.25
CA GLY A 4 -2.39 -3.76 -11.61
C GLY A 4 -1.06 -4.52 -11.69
N LEU A 5 -0.66 -5.17 -10.59
CA LEU A 5 0.50 -6.07 -10.55
C LEU A 5 0.15 -7.39 -11.24
N SER A 6 1.17 -8.09 -11.78
CA SER A 6 1.02 -9.27 -12.65
C SER A 6 0.14 -10.37 -12.04
N ASP A 7 -0.66 -11.05 -12.87
CA ASP A 7 -1.53 -12.18 -12.49
C ASP A 7 -0.79 -13.52 -12.27
N GLU A 8 0.54 -13.49 -12.06
CA GLU A 8 1.27 -14.72 -11.74
C GLU A 8 0.79 -15.24 -10.37
N PRO A 9 0.49 -16.54 -10.23
CA PRO A 9 0.05 -17.12 -8.97
C PRO A 9 1.22 -17.10 -7.98
N VAL A 10 1.27 -16.06 -7.16
CA VAL A 10 2.14 -15.98 -5.99
C VAL A 10 1.39 -16.62 -4.82
N GLU A 11 1.97 -17.64 -4.20
CA GLU A 11 1.47 -18.15 -2.93
C GLU A 11 1.73 -17.09 -1.85
N HIS A 12 0.73 -16.26 -1.58
CA HIS A 12 0.78 -15.32 -0.45
C HIS A 12 0.52 -16.09 0.84
N GLU A 13 1.55 -16.28 1.65
CA GLU A 13 1.45 -17.01 2.92
C GLU A 13 0.99 -16.13 4.09
N ASN A 14 1.00 -14.81 3.91
CA ASN A 14 0.84 -13.84 4.98
C ASN A 14 -0.39 -12.92 4.77
N LEU A 15 -1.11 -12.67 5.86
CA LEU A 15 -2.22 -11.72 5.92
C LEU A 15 -1.87 -10.57 6.88
N LEU A 16 -1.73 -9.36 6.34
CA LEU A 16 -1.58 -8.15 7.16
C LEU A 16 -2.96 -7.62 7.54
N ILE A 17 -3.23 -7.56 8.85
CA ILE A 17 -4.46 -6.96 9.39
C ILE A 17 -4.13 -5.56 9.91
N MET A 18 -4.90 -4.56 9.48
CA MET A 18 -4.75 -3.16 9.88
C MET A 18 -6.03 -2.64 10.56
N ASP A 19 -5.86 -1.61 11.39
CA ASP A 19 -6.91 -0.99 12.21
C ASP A 19 -7.54 -1.97 13.24
N LYS A 20 -8.72 -1.64 13.78
CA LYS A 20 -9.39 -2.40 14.84
C LYS A 20 -10.91 -2.37 14.72
N GLY A 21 -11.55 -3.46 15.17
CA GLY A 21 -13.00 -3.56 15.26
C GLY A 21 -13.67 -3.51 13.88
N PRO A 22 -14.76 -2.74 13.71
CA PRO A 22 -15.51 -2.70 12.45
C PRO A 22 -14.73 -2.09 11.29
N ASP A 23 -13.68 -1.32 11.57
CA ASP A 23 -12.83 -0.67 10.57
C ASP A 23 -11.63 -1.56 10.16
N SER A 24 -11.56 -2.79 10.67
CA SER A 24 -10.44 -3.69 10.36
C SER A 24 -10.46 -4.15 8.91
N VAL A 25 -9.29 -4.09 8.27
CA VAL A 25 -9.07 -4.47 6.88
C VAL A 25 -7.86 -5.38 6.76
N GLY A 26 -7.85 -6.24 5.74
CA GLY A 26 -6.78 -7.20 5.48
C GLY A 26 -6.24 -7.11 4.06
N ILE A 27 -4.91 -7.19 3.91
CA ILE A 27 -4.24 -7.41 2.62
C ILE A 27 -3.36 -8.66 2.68
N LEU A 28 -3.33 -9.41 1.59
CA LEU A 28 -2.32 -10.45 1.39
C LEU A 28 -0.98 -9.78 1.10
N ILE A 29 0.08 -10.28 1.73
CA ILE A 29 1.45 -9.80 1.55
C ILE A 29 2.37 -11.00 1.30
N ASP A 30 3.46 -10.77 0.60
CA ASP A 30 4.48 -11.80 0.34
C ASP A 30 5.29 -12.05 1.62
N ASP A 31 5.85 -10.97 2.17
CA ASP A 31 6.76 -11.01 3.32
C ASP A 31 6.18 -10.27 4.54
N LEU A 32 6.62 -10.69 5.74
CA LEU A 32 6.26 -9.99 6.97
C LEU A 32 6.84 -8.56 7.00
N PRO A 33 6.12 -7.57 7.55
CA PRO A 33 6.60 -6.20 7.60
C PRO A 33 7.89 -6.07 8.40
N LEU A 34 8.85 -5.35 7.84
CA LEU A 34 10.06 -4.95 8.54
C LEU A 34 9.88 -3.53 9.11
N PRO A 35 10.36 -3.26 10.34
CA PRO A 35 10.32 -1.91 10.89
C PRO A 35 11.19 -0.98 10.04
N PHE A 36 10.58 0.11 9.59
CA PHE A 36 11.26 1.15 8.82
C PHE A 36 11.64 2.32 9.72
N ASP A 37 12.92 2.72 9.68
CA ASP A 37 13.44 3.87 10.41
C ASP A 37 13.44 5.09 9.49
N MET A 38 12.47 5.98 9.70
CA MET A 38 12.30 7.20 8.89
C MET A 38 13.51 8.14 8.96
N SER A 39 14.36 8.04 10.00
CA SER A 39 15.58 8.85 10.09
C SER A 39 16.65 8.45 9.07
N LYS A 40 16.55 7.24 8.50
CA LYS A 40 17.47 6.74 7.47
C LYS A 40 17.04 7.10 6.06
N GLY A 41 15.78 7.51 5.88
CA GLY A 41 15.21 7.86 4.59
C GLY A 41 15.35 9.33 4.25
N ALA A 42 15.65 9.59 2.98
CA ALA A 42 15.48 10.92 2.41
C ALA A 42 14.06 11.03 1.83
N GLU A 43 13.30 12.03 2.27
CA GLU A 43 11.98 12.31 1.69
C GLU A 43 12.12 12.71 0.22
N ILE A 44 11.27 12.15 -0.63
CA ILE A 44 11.25 12.39 -2.07
C ILE A 44 10.21 13.47 -2.36
N SER A 45 10.65 14.61 -2.90
CA SER A 45 9.76 15.73 -3.22
C SER A 45 8.87 15.46 -4.44
N GLN A 46 9.28 14.56 -5.33
CA GLN A 46 8.54 14.19 -6.53
C GLN A 46 8.37 12.67 -6.59
N ILE A 47 7.18 12.21 -6.19
CA ILE A 47 6.82 10.79 -6.24
C ILE A 47 6.75 10.37 -7.72
N PRO A 48 7.36 9.23 -8.12
CA PRO A 48 7.25 8.73 -9.48
C PRO A 48 5.80 8.40 -9.83
N GLU A 49 5.51 8.21 -11.12
CA GLU A 49 4.19 7.76 -11.54
C GLU A 49 3.84 6.44 -10.86
N LEU A 50 2.77 6.47 -10.06
CA LEU A 50 2.26 5.31 -9.36
C LEU A 50 1.14 4.65 -10.16
N PRO A 51 0.89 3.35 -9.93
CA PRO A 51 -0.33 2.71 -10.40
C PRO A 51 -1.57 3.53 -9.98
N ALA A 52 -2.56 3.62 -10.87
CA ALA A 52 -3.73 4.48 -10.68
C ALA A 52 -4.48 4.21 -9.35
N GLY A 53 -4.45 2.98 -8.84
CA GLY A 53 -5.05 2.62 -7.55
C GLY A 53 -4.36 3.23 -6.32
N LEU A 54 -3.12 3.72 -6.46
CA LEU A 54 -2.32 4.25 -5.35
C LEU A 54 -2.21 5.77 -5.33
N SER A 55 -2.39 6.46 -6.46
CA SER A 55 -2.04 7.88 -6.60
C SER A 55 -2.68 8.79 -5.54
N ASN A 56 -3.93 8.50 -5.15
CA ASN A 56 -4.67 9.28 -4.15
C ASN A 56 -4.54 8.74 -2.72
N CYS A 57 -3.82 7.62 -2.54
CA CYS A 57 -3.70 6.90 -1.28
C CYS A 57 -2.29 7.03 -0.68
N ILE A 58 -1.42 7.86 -1.24
CA ILE A 58 -0.06 8.12 -0.72
C ILE A 58 0.00 9.50 -0.07
N SER A 59 0.57 9.62 1.13
CA SER A 59 0.86 10.91 1.79
C SER A 59 2.25 11.45 1.46
N ASP A 60 3.23 10.55 1.39
CA ASP A 60 4.66 10.85 1.46
C ASP A 60 5.45 9.69 0.84
N ALA A 61 6.69 9.96 0.43
CA ALA A 61 7.58 8.95 -0.11
C ALA A 61 9.01 9.18 0.37
N TYR A 62 9.74 8.10 0.59
CA TYR A 62 11.12 8.11 1.06
C TYR A 62 11.99 7.21 0.18
N THR A 63 13.27 7.54 0.04
CA THR A 63 14.27 6.64 -0.54
C THR A 63 15.24 6.14 0.53
N VAL A 64 15.43 4.83 0.59
CA VAL A 64 16.41 4.13 1.45
C VAL A 64 16.95 2.93 0.68
N ASP A 65 18.27 2.80 0.60
CA ASP A 65 18.94 1.66 -0.04
C ASP A 65 18.40 1.36 -1.46
N ASP A 66 18.19 2.42 -2.26
CA ASP A 66 17.62 2.39 -3.61
C ASP A 66 16.18 1.86 -3.72
N VAL A 67 15.48 1.73 -2.59
CA VAL A 67 14.07 1.36 -2.51
C VAL A 67 13.21 2.59 -2.19
N ILE A 68 12.10 2.74 -2.92
CA ILE A 68 11.10 3.76 -2.65
C ILE A 68 10.07 3.21 -1.67
N TRP A 69 9.97 3.86 -0.51
CA TRP A 69 8.97 3.61 0.51
C TRP A 69 7.84 4.62 0.36
N LEU A 70 6.59 4.17 0.38
CA LEU A 70 5.41 5.01 0.24
C LEU A 70 4.63 5.02 1.56
N GLY A 71 4.33 6.20 2.07
CA GLY A 71 3.41 6.37 3.19
C GLY A 71 1.98 6.13 2.73
N PHE A 72 1.46 4.95 3.06
CA PHE A 72 0.19 4.45 2.54
C PHE A 72 -1.00 4.75 3.47
N LYS A 73 -1.97 5.50 2.95
CA LYS A 73 -3.26 5.80 3.61
C LYS A 73 -4.24 4.67 3.37
N HIS A 74 -4.10 3.59 4.12
CA HIS A 74 -4.94 2.38 3.97
C HIS A 74 -6.45 2.69 4.01
N LYS A 75 -6.92 3.62 4.85
CA LYS A 75 -8.34 3.98 4.92
C LYS A 75 -8.90 4.51 3.60
N ASP A 76 -8.16 5.42 2.97
CA ASP A 76 -8.58 6.06 1.72
C ASP A 76 -8.60 5.02 0.59
N PHE A 77 -7.62 4.12 0.58
CA PHE A 77 -7.55 3.01 -0.37
C PHE A 77 -8.75 2.08 -0.24
N PHE A 78 -9.01 1.54 0.96
CA PHE A 78 -10.10 0.59 1.15
C PHE A 78 -11.48 1.20 0.96
N HIS A 79 -11.68 2.47 1.29
CA HIS A 79 -12.91 3.19 0.91
C HIS A 79 -13.07 3.27 -0.61
N SER A 80 -12.03 3.70 -1.34
CA SER A 80 -12.06 3.77 -2.81
C SER A 80 -12.37 2.40 -3.44
N VAL A 81 -11.81 1.32 -2.89
CA VAL A 81 -12.11 -0.05 -3.32
C VAL A 81 -13.58 -0.40 -3.07
N MET A 82 -14.11 -0.11 -1.87
CA MET A 82 -15.52 -0.37 -1.57
C MET A 82 -16.46 0.40 -2.50
N ASP A 83 -16.17 1.68 -2.75
CA ASP A 83 -16.96 2.51 -3.67
C ASP A 83 -16.94 1.94 -5.09
N SER A 84 -15.78 1.48 -5.56
CA SER A 84 -15.63 0.85 -6.88
C SER A 84 -16.37 -0.50 -6.99
N VAL A 85 -16.44 -1.27 -5.90
CA VAL A 85 -17.13 -2.57 -5.88
C VAL A 85 -18.64 -2.38 -5.73
N ALA A 86 -19.09 -1.41 -4.94
CA ALA A 86 -20.52 -1.12 -4.73
C ALA A 86 -21.19 -0.38 -5.89
N SER A 87 -20.41 0.25 -6.76
CA SER A 87 -20.90 0.96 -7.96
C SER A 87 -21.04 0.06 -9.20
N ASN A 88 -20.74 -1.24 -9.08
CA ASN A 88 -20.96 -2.27 -10.11
C ASN A 88 -22.11 -3.21 -9.70
#